data_AF-A0A8H4KK99-F1
#
_entry.id   AF-A0A8H4KK99-F1
#
_cell.length_a   1.000
_cell.length_b   1.000
_cell.length_c   1.000
_cell.angle_alpha   90.00
_cell.angle_beta   90.00
_cell.angle_gamma   90.00
#
_symmetry.space_group_name_H-M   'P 1'
#
loop_
_entity.id
_entity.type
_entity.pdbx_description
1 polymer ?
#
loop_
_entity_poly.entity_id
_entity_poly.type
_entity_poly.pdbx_seq_one_letter_code
_entity_poly.pdbx_strand_id
1 'polypeptide(L)'
;MRPPVNLGKKYREEKGLKGGVIRLVFIMALAMPEGFSPTAGGAEYPAWMKINAEKGIVTVDREDAESVFYNDLPVEEADKWADKIQHQGLGVYTSTTNYAAWRRIPSTFVFCKQDKTAITPELADFMIQTARKEQRDAFDVVETCEDAGHCVMTSHPA
;
A
#
# COMPACT_ATOMS: atom_id res chain seq x y z
N MET A 1 -4.90 -20.46 5.78
CA MET A 1 -5.69 -19.26 5.37
C MET A 1 -6.10 -19.45 3.91
N ARG A 2 -7.35 -19.14 3.49
CA ARG A 2 -7.78 -19.31 2.09
C ARG A 2 -7.29 -18.11 1.26
N PRO A 3 -6.71 -18.31 0.07
CA PRO A 3 -6.15 -17.22 -0.72
C PRO A 3 -7.27 -16.25 -1.17
N PRO A 4 -7.05 -14.92 -1.11
CA PRO A 4 -7.99 -13.89 -1.55
C PRO A 4 -8.51 -14.05 -2.99
N VAL A 5 -7.87 -14.89 -3.82
CA VAL A 5 -8.38 -15.28 -5.15
C VAL A 5 -9.85 -15.69 -5.13
N ASN A 6 -10.31 -16.31 -4.04
CA ASN A 6 -11.69 -16.77 -3.93
C ASN A 6 -12.71 -15.64 -3.77
N LEU A 7 -12.25 -14.41 -3.54
CA LEU A 7 -13.08 -13.22 -3.43
C LEU A 7 -13.30 -12.56 -4.80
N GLY A 8 -12.43 -12.81 -5.79
CA GLY A 8 -12.54 -12.23 -7.13
C GLY A 8 -13.83 -12.63 -7.85
N LYS A 9 -14.45 -11.69 -8.56
CA LYS A 9 -15.72 -11.91 -9.29
C LYS A 9 -15.64 -13.10 -10.25
N LYS A 10 -14.58 -13.18 -11.06
CA LYS A 10 -14.36 -14.29 -12.01
C LYS A 10 -14.39 -15.66 -11.32
N TYR A 11 -13.64 -15.82 -10.24
CA TYR A 11 -13.63 -17.07 -9.47
C TYR A 11 -15.01 -17.42 -8.92
N ARG A 12 -15.72 -16.42 -8.37
CA ARG A 12 -17.04 -16.62 -7.75
C ARG A 12 -18.08 -17.02 -8.79
N GLU A 13 -18.08 -16.39 -9.96
CA GLU A 13 -18.96 -16.73 -11.08
C GLU A 13 -18.70 -18.16 -11.58
N GLU A 14 -17.44 -18.58 -11.73
CA GLU A 14 -17.05 -19.96 -12.08
C GLU A 14 -17.55 -21.00 -11.05
N LYS A 15 -17.86 -20.58 -9.82
CA LYS A 15 -18.41 -21.42 -8.75
C LYS A 15 -19.92 -21.25 -8.53
N GLY A 16 -20.61 -20.48 -9.39
CA GLY A 16 -22.04 -20.19 -9.23
C GLY A 16 -22.37 -19.32 -8.01
N LEU A 17 -21.38 -18.62 -7.45
CA LEU A 17 -21.54 -17.72 -6.31
C LEU A 17 -21.84 -16.29 -6.80
N LYS A 18 -22.68 -15.57 -6.06
CA LYS A 18 -23.03 -14.17 -6.39
C LYS A 18 -21.96 -13.17 -5.94
N GLY A 19 -21.82 -12.07 -6.68
CA GLY A 19 -20.93 -10.95 -6.34
C GLY A 19 -19.44 -11.29 -6.39
N GLY A 20 -18.60 -10.39 -5.91
CA GLY A 20 -17.15 -10.57 -5.84
C GLY A 20 -16.38 -9.27 -6.09
N VAL A 21 -15.10 -9.30 -5.75
CA VAL A 21 -14.17 -8.19 -5.98
C VAL A 21 -13.88 -8.12 -7.48
N ILE A 22 -14.22 -6.99 -8.08
CA ILE A 22 -14.01 -6.75 -9.52
C ILE A 22 -12.65 -6.12 -9.81
N ARG A 23 -12.10 -5.40 -8.83
CA ARG A 23 -10.85 -4.65 -8.97
C ARG A 23 -10.21 -4.40 -7.62
N LEU A 24 -8.88 -4.39 -7.59
CA LEU A 24 -8.09 -3.88 -6.47
C LEU A 24 -7.51 -2.51 -6.86
N VAL A 25 -7.43 -1.59 -5.91
CA VAL A 25 -6.78 -0.29 -6.11
C VAL A 25 -5.66 -0.18 -5.10
N PHE A 26 -4.42 -0.16 -5.59
CA PHE A 26 -3.22 0.02 -4.82
C PHE A 26 -2.84 1.50 -4.88
N ILE A 27 -2.91 2.20 -3.76
CA ILE A 27 -2.59 3.62 -3.66
C ILE A 27 -1.34 3.73 -2.81
N MET A 28 -0.23 4.21 -3.39
CA MET A 28 1.06 4.32 -2.69
C MET A 28 1.34 3.12 -1.78
N ALA A 29 1.21 1.92 -2.35
CA ALA A 29 1.24 0.66 -1.61
C ALA A 29 2.32 -0.28 -2.16
N LEU A 30 2.88 -1.11 -1.28
CA LEU A 30 3.80 -2.18 -1.67
C LEU A 30 3.04 -3.32 -2.37
N ALA A 31 3.08 -3.32 -3.70
CA ALA A 31 2.46 -4.32 -4.57
C ALA A 31 3.41 -5.49 -4.88
N MET A 32 3.88 -6.18 -3.84
CA MET A 32 4.97 -7.16 -3.97
C MET A 32 4.49 -8.60 -4.22
N PRO A 33 5.32 -9.47 -4.86
CA PRO A 33 4.99 -10.87 -5.09
C PRO A 33 5.06 -11.73 -3.82
N GLU A 34 4.61 -12.98 -3.91
CA GLU A 34 4.82 -13.96 -2.84
C GLU A 34 6.30 -14.16 -2.52
N GLY A 35 6.61 -14.37 -1.23
CA GLY A 35 7.97 -14.49 -0.72
C GLY A 35 8.61 -13.16 -0.30
N PHE A 36 8.02 -12.01 -0.65
CA PHE A 36 8.51 -10.72 -0.20
C PHE A 36 8.29 -10.50 1.30
N SER A 37 9.25 -9.89 1.99
CA SER A 37 9.13 -9.37 3.35
C SER A 37 9.87 -8.03 3.42
N PRO A 38 9.25 -6.94 3.89
CA PRO A 38 9.86 -5.60 3.88
C PRO A 38 11.23 -5.53 4.55
N THR A 39 11.44 -6.25 5.65
CA THR A 39 12.70 -6.24 6.39
C THR A 39 13.61 -7.44 6.10
N ALA A 40 13.33 -8.22 5.05
CA ALA A 40 14.23 -9.29 4.65
C ALA A 40 15.61 -8.74 4.27
N GLY A 41 16.67 -9.51 4.55
CA GLY A 41 18.04 -9.11 4.21
C GLY A 41 18.61 -7.96 5.05
N GLY A 42 17.96 -7.59 6.16
CA GLY A 42 18.44 -6.55 7.07
C GLY A 42 18.08 -5.12 6.64
N ALA A 43 17.07 -4.95 5.78
CA ALA A 43 16.58 -3.63 5.41
C ALA A 43 16.10 -2.86 6.66
N GLU A 44 16.51 -1.59 6.75
CA GLU A 44 16.21 -0.73 7.89
C GLU A 44 14.82 -0.07 7.76
N TYR A 45 14.26 0.29 8.91
CA TYR A 45 13.05 1.09 8.96
C TYR A 45 13.37 2.57 8.71
N PRO A 46 12.52 3.32 8.00
CA PRO A 46 12.63 4.77 7.94
C PRO A 46 12.67 5.41 9.33
N ALA A 47 13.43 6.50 9.50
CA ALA A 47 13.64 7.15 10.80
C ALA A 47 12.36 7.67 11.49
N TRP A 48 11.31 7.95 10.70
CA TRP A 48 10.00 8.35 11.20
C TRP A 48 9.18 7.19 11.80
N MET A 49 9.61 5.94 11.61
CA MET A 49 9.01 4.77 12.25
C MET A 49 9.68 4.47 13.59
N LYS A 50 8.95 4.67 14.70
CA LYS A 50 9.45 4.34 16.05
C LYS A 50 9.08 2.90 16.40
N ILE A 51 10.08 2.02 16.39
CA ILE A 51 9.88 0.58 16.63
C ILE A 51 9.84 0.30 18.14
N ASN A 52 8.78 -0.35 18.61
CA ASN A 52 8.72 -0.94 19.93
C ASN A 52 8.60 -2.47 19.80
N ALA A 53 9.74 -3.15 19.81
CA ALA A 53 9.81 -4.59 19.63
C ALA A 53 9.15 -5.38 20.77
N GLU A 54 9.24 -4.89 22.01
CA GLU A 54 8.64 -5.54 23.19
C GLU A 54 7.11 -5.60 23.10
N LYS A 55 6.49 -4.52 22.62
CA LYS A 55 5.04 -4.45 22.40
C LYS A 55 4.62 -4.97 21.02
N GLY A 56 5.57 -5.24 20.13
CA GLY A 56 5.30 -5.69 18.77
C GLY A 56 4.59 -4.64 17.90
N ILE A 57 4.88 -3.36 18.11
CA ILE A 57 4.23 -2.24 17.40
C ILE A 57 5.23 -1.26 16.81
N VAL A 58 4.74 -0.47 15.86
CA VAL A 58 5.39 0.72 15.32
C VAL A 58 4.49 1.92 15.57
N THR A 59 5.06 3.01 16.06
CA THR A 59 4.38 4.31 16.16
C THR A 59 5.04 5.34 15.25
N VAL A 60 4.30 6.39 14.93
CA VAL A 60 4.79 7.57 14.22
C VAL A 60 4.37 8.77 15.04
N ASP A 61 5.30 9.67 15.33
CA ASP A 61 5.02 10.87 16.11
C ASP A 61 4.18 11.85 15.27
N ARG A 62 3.45 12.77 15.92
CA ARG A 62 2.53 13.69 15.23
C ARG A 62 3.23 14.47 14.12
N GLU A 63 4.40 15.04 14.42
CA GLU A 63 5.19 15.85 13.50
C GLU A 63 5.68 15.04 12.28
N ASP A 64 6.08 13.78 12.52
CA ASP A 64 6.46 12.84 11.47
C ASP A 64 5.22 12.48 10.62
N ALA A 65 4.05 12.28 11.22
CA ALA A 65 2.82 11.97 10.48
C ALA A 65 2.36 13.13 9.58
N GLU A 66 2.40 14.37 10.09
CA GLU A 66 2.10 15.58 9.32
C GLU A 66 3.05 15.75 8.14
N SER A 67 4.35 15.59 8.36
CA SER A 67 5.37 15.80 7.34
C SER A 67 5.50 14.66 6.32
N VAL A 68 5.05 13.44 6.66
CA VAL A 68 5.18 12.26 5.80
C VAL A 68 3.87 11.84 5.13
N PHE A 69 2.78 11.73 5.89
CA PHE A 69 1.51 11.18 5.37
C PHE A 69 0.53 12.26 4.91
N TYR A 70 0.57 13.41 5.56
CA TYR A 70 -0.37 14.53 5.39
C TYR A 70 0.32 15.79 4.86
N ASN A 71 1.46 15.63 4.20
CA ASN A 71 2.35 16.71 3.79
C ASN A 71 1.76 17.64 2.72
N ASP A 72 0.69 17.20 2.08
CA ASP A 72 -0.03 17.89 1.02
C ASP A 72 -1.36 18.50 1.51
N LEU A 73 -1.65 18.44 2.81
CA LEU A 73 -2.80 19.07 3.42
C LEU A 73 -2.46 20.45 4.03
N PRO A 74 -3.46 21.36 4.15
CA PRO A 74 -3.34 22.52 5.02
C PRO A 74 -3.03 22.09 6.45
N VAL A 75 -2.24 22.90 7.17
CA VAL A 75 -1.75 22.60 8.53
C VAL A 75 -2.87 22.15 9.47
N GLU A 76 -4.01 22.85 9.49
CA GLU A 76 -5.13 22.51 10.37
C GLU A 76 -5.75 21.13 10.08
N GLU A 77 -5.81 20.72 8.81
CA GLU A 77 -6.33 19.40 8.44
C GLU A 77 -5.26 18.32 8.67
N ALA A 78 -3.99 18.60 8.38
CA ALA A 78 -2.89 17.68 8.69
C ALA A 78 -2.82 17.36 10.19
N ASP A 79 -2.90 18.39 11.03
CA ASP A 79 -2.92 18.31 12.50
C ASP A 79 -4.06 17.41 13.01
N LYS A 80 -5.28 17.63 12.48
CA LYS A 80 -6.48 16.82 12.77
C LYS A 80 -6.36 15.36 12.36
N TRP A 81 -5.66 15.05 11.26
CA TRP A 81 -5.44 13.67 10.83
C TRP A 81 -4.28 13.00 11.58
N ALA A 82 -3.22 13.74 11.85
CA ALA A 82 -2.11 13.29 12.69
C ALA A 82 -2.58 12.93 14.10
N ASP A 83 -3.55 13.66 14.65
CA ASP A 83 -4.22 13.32 15.92
C ASP A 83 -4.90 11.95 15.95
N LYS A 84 -5.26 11.43 14.79
CA LYS A 84 -5.99 10.16 14.66
C LYS A 84 -5.08 8.99 14.36
N ILE A 85 -3.79 9.23 14.09
CA ILE A 85 -2.87 8.15 13.75
C ILE A 85 -2.77 7.17 14.92
N GLN A 86 -2.76 5.88 14.61
CA GLN A 86 -2.63 4.81 15.59
C GLN A 86 -1.36 4.03 15.32
N HIS A 87 -0.94 3.24 16.31
CA HIS A 87 0.15 2.31 16.12
C HIS A 87 -0.21 1.23 15.09
N GLN A 88 0.80 0.76 14.36
CA GLN A 88 0.69 -0.38 13.46
C GLN A 88 1.37 -1.60 14.10
N GLY A 89 0.87 -2.81 13.82
CA GLY A 89 1.53 -4.04 14.25
C GLY A 89 2.88 -4.22 13.53
N LEU A 90 3.96 -4.44 14.28
CA LEU A 90 5.30 -4.66 13.74
C LEU A 90 5.36 -5.86 12.79
N GLY A 91 4.51 -6.86 13.02
CA GLY A 91 4.42 -8.06 12.19
C GLY A 91 4.12 -7.78 10.72
N VAL A 92 3.50 -6.65 10.36
CA VAL A 92 3.24 -6.29 8.95
C VAL A 92 4.55 -6.10 8.17
N TYR A 93 5.60 -5.62 8.83
CA TYR A 93 6.89 -5.33 8.21
C TYR A 93 7.84 -6.54 8.18
N THR A 94 7.63 -7.51 9.08
CA THR A 94 8.47 -8.71 9.18
C THR A 94 7.85 -9.94 8.51
N SER A 95 6.53 -9.97 8.33
CA SER A 95 5.83 -11.11 7.72
C SER A 95 6.16 -11.24 6.24
N THR A 96 6.06 -12.48 5.75
CA THR A 96 6.24 -12.80 4.34
C THR A 96 4.90 -12.78 3.60
N THR A 97 4.84 -12.06 2.49
CA THR A 97 3.71 -12.09 1.55
C THR A 97 3.51 -13.51 1.05
N ASN A 98 2.35 -14.09 1.33
CA ASN A 98 2.00 -15.45 0.93
C ASN A 98 1.07 -15.50 -0.29
N TYR A 99 0.54 -14.36 -0.72
CA TYR A 99 -0.36 -14.27 -1.84
C TYR A 99 -0.32 -12.88 -2.51
N ALA A 100 -0.23 -12.87 -3.84
CA ALA A 100 -0.29 -11.67 -4.67
C ALA A 100 -1.63 -11.58 -5.43
N ALA A 101 -2.58 -10.82 -4.88
CA ALA A 101 -3.95 -10.76 -5.42
C ALA A 101 -4.05 -10.14 -6.82
N TRP A 102 -3.12 -9.25 -7.16
CA TRP A 102 -3.01 -8.63 -8.48
C TRP A 102 -2.75 -9.65 -9.61
N ARG A 103 -2.34 -10.88 -9.29
CA ARG A 103 -2.21 -11.97 -10.29
C ARG A 103 -3.55 -12.46 -10.84
N ARG A 104 -4.65 -12.21 -10.12
CA ARG A 104 -5.95 -12.87 -10.39
C ARG A 104 -7.12 -11.88 -10.46
N ILE A 105 -7.01 -10.75 -9.78
CA ILE A 105 -8.03 -9.71 -9.76
C ILE A 105 -7.43 -8.51 -10.51
N PRO A 106 -8.13 -7.95 -11.52
CA PRO A 106 -7.70 -6.72 -12.17
C PRO A 106 -7.33 -5.64 -11.15
N SER A 107 -6.28 -4.88 -11.38
CA SER A 107 -5.70 -4.01 -10.35
C SER A 107 -5.29 -2.67 -10.92
N THR A 108 -5.62 -1.56 -10.24
CA THR A 108 -5.05 -0.23 -10.51
C THR A 108 -3.88 0.01 -9.58
N PHE A 109 -2.83 0.65 -10.09
CA PHE A 109 -1.85 1.32 -9.25
C PHE A 109 -2.08 2.84 -9.33
N VAL A 110 -2.15 3.52 -8.20
CA VAL A 110 -2.23 4.99 -8.10
C VAL A 110 -0.94 5.46 -7.45
N PHE A 111 -0.17 6.23 -8.22
CA PHE A 111 1.08 6.84 -7.77
C PHE A 111 0.87 8.33 -7.48
N CYS A 112 1.48 8.85 -6.42
CA CYS A 112 1.32 10.23 -5.95
C CYS A 112 2.71 10.87 -5.81
N LYS A 113 2.98 11.92 -6.58
CA LYS A 113 4.35 12.45 -6.73
C LYS A 113 4.88 13.22 -5.51
N GLN A 114 4.01 13.70 -4.64
CA GLN A 114 4.42 14.44 -3.43
C GLN A 114 4.56 13.53 -2.21
N ASP A 115 4.36 12.21 -2.35
CA ASP A 115 4.54 11.25 -1.27
C ASP A 115 5.96 11.32 -0.69
N LYS A 116 6.06 11.33 0.64
CA LYS A 116 7.32 11.43 1.40
C LYS A 116 7.70 10.13 2.11
N THR A 117 7.00 9.04 1.84
CA THR A 117 7.33 7.69 2.29
C THR A 117 8.42 7.07 1.41
N ALA A 118 8.72 5.78 1.63
CA ALA A 118 9.78 5.07 0.92
C ALA A 118 9.38 4.60 -0.51
N ILE A 119 8.18 4.92 -1.00
CA ILE A 119 7.70 4.47 -2.32
C ILE A 119 8.08 5.51 -3.38
N THR A 120 9.28 5.37 -3.93
CA THR A 120 9.77 6.24 -5.01
C THR A 120 9.15 5.86 -6.37
N PRO A 121 9.24 6.73 -7.39
CA PRO A 121 8.83 6.39 -8.75
C PRO A 121 9.51 5.11 -9.28
N GLU A 122 10.80 4.94 -8.99
CA GLU A 122 11.58 3.77 -9.42
C GLU A 122 11.09 2.50 -8.74
N LEU A 123 10.74 2.57 -7.45
CA LEU A 123 10.17 1.42 -6.74
C LEU A 123 8.77 1.09 -7.26
N ALA A 124 7.93 2.09 -7.52
CA ALA A 124 6.60 1.89 -8.10
C ALA A 124 6.69 1.23 -9.49
N ASP A 125 7.54 1.74 -10.38
CA ASP A 125 7.76 1.12 -11.70
C ASP A 125 8.33 -0.30 -11.54
N PHE A 126 9.33 -0.49 -10.67
CA PHE A 126 9.87 -1.82 -10.40
C PHE A 126 8.80 -2.84 -9.98
N MET A 127 7.90 -2.46 -9.07
CA MET A 127 6.78 -3.31 -8.65
C MET A 127 5.85 -3.65 -9.82
N ILE A 128 5.44 -2.64 -10.60
CA ILE A 128 4.52 -2.80 -11.73
C ILE A 128 5.15 -3.68 -12.82
N GLN A 129 6.39 -3.41 -13.22
CA GLN A 129 7.07 -4.17 -14.26
C GLN A 129 7.35 -5.62 -13.82
N THR A 130 7.72 -5.84 -12.56
CA THR A 130 7.92 -7.19 -12.02
C THR A 130 6.61 -7.97 -12.03
N ALA A 131 5.50 -7.35 -11.60
CA ALA A 131 4.19 -7.96 -11.67
C ALA A 131 3.79 -8.32 -13.11
N ARG A 132 4.06 -7.43 -14.08
CA ARG A 132 3.75 -7.64 -15.51
C ARG A 132 4.57 -8.74 -16.18
N LYS A 133 5.80 -8.99 -15.71
CA LYS A 133 6.62 -10.13 -16.18
C LYS A 133 5.97 -11.47 -15.83
N GLU A 134 5.26 -11.54 -14.72
CA GLU A 134 4.64 -12.77 -14.24
C GLU A 134 3.17 -12.90 -14.66
N GLN A 135 2.46 -11.77 -14.74
CA GLN A 135 1.09 -11.70 -15.20
C GLN A 135 0.90 -10.46 -16.08
N ARG A 136 0.76 -10.67 -17.39
CA ARG A 136 0.85 -9.59 -18.40
C ARG A 136 -0.15 -8.45 -18.20
N ASP A 137 -1.33 -8.75 -17.67
CA ASP A 137 -2.41 -7.79 -17.37
C ASP A 137 -2.38 -7.27 -15.91
N ALA A 138 -1.33 -7.55 -15.15
CA ALA A 138 -1.15 -6.95 -13.84
C ALA A 138 -1.00 -5.43 -13.96
N PHE A 139 -1.72 -4.71 -13.10
CA PHE A 139 -1.74 -3.25 -13.12
C PHE A 139 -2.12 -2.70 -14.51
N ASP A 140 -3.24 -3.17 -15.06
CA ASP A 140 -3.77 -2.77 -16.38
C ASP A 140 -4.11 -1.27 -16.46
N VAL A 141 -4.29 -0.62 -15.30
CA VAL A 141 -4.41 0.84 -15.19
C VAL A 141 -3.38 1.33 -14.18
N VAL A 142 -2.66 2.39 -14.56
CA VAL A 142 -1.75 3.12 -13.68
C VAL A 142 -2.12 4.59 -13.75
N GLU A 143 -2.53 5.14 -12.62
CA GLU A 143 -2.86 6.55 -12.45
C GLU A 143 -1.70 7.27 -11.76
N THR A 144 -1.49 8.54 -12.10
CA THR A 144 -0.51 9.39 -11.43
C THR A 144 -1.16 10.70 -11.01
N CYS A 145 -1.09 11.01 -9.72
CA CYS A 145 -1.48 12.28 -9.14
C CYS A 145 -0.24 13.16 -8.98
N GLU A 146 -0.20 14.29 -9.68
CA GLU A 146 0.95 15.20 -9.72
C GLU A 146 1.11 15.99 -8.42
N ASP A 147 0.01 16.30 -7.75
CA ASP A 147 -0.11 17.21 -6.62
C ASP A 147 -0.49 16.54 -5.29
N ALA A 148 -0.57 15.22 -5.26
CA ALA A 148 -0.94 14.46 -4.05
C ALA A 148 0.26 13.81 -3.35
N GLY A 149 0.15 13.70 -2.02
CA GLY A 149 1.00 12.95 -1.09
C GLY A 149 0.52 11.53 -0.85
N HIS A 150 0.91 10.95 0.29
CA HIS A 150 0.65 9.52 0.59
C HIS A 150 -0.85 9.21 0.74
N CYS A 151 -1.56 10.05 1.50
CA CYS A 151 -2.99 9.89 1.77
C CYS A 151 -3.85 10.68 0.77
N VAL A 152 -3.73 10.40 -0.52
CA VAL A 152 -4.49 11.11 -1.59
C VAL A 152 -6.01 11.12 -1.36
N MET A 153 -6.56 10.10 -0.70
CA MET A 153 -8.00 10.04 -0.39
C MET A 153 -8.45 11.12 0.61
N THR A 154 -7.52 11.72 1.36
CA THR A 154 -7.81 12.83 2.28
C THR A 154 -7.61 14.19 1.63
N SER A 155 -6.61 14.35 0.77
CA SER A 155 -6.27 15.64 0.15
C SER A 155 -7.00 15.91 -1.16
N HIS A 156 -7.32 14.87 -1.92
CA HIS A 156 -7.99 14.95 -3.21
C HIS A 156 -9.25 14.06 -3.23
N PRO A 157 -10.23 14.34 -2.35
CA PRO A 157 -11.50 13.64 -2.41
C PRO A 157 -12.23 13.95 -3.73
N ALA A 158 -12.97 12.97 -4.24
CA ALA A 158 -13.74 13.09 -5.48
C ALA A 158 -14.89 14.12 -5.40
#